data_AF-A0A699WTD6-F1
#
_entry.id   AF-A0A699WTD6-F1
#
_cell.length_a   1.000
_cell.length_b   1.000
_cell.length_c   1.000
_cell.angle_alpha   90.00
_cell.angle_beta   90.00
_cell.angle_gamma   90.00
#
_symmetry.space_group_name_H-M   'P 1'
#
loop_
_entity.id
_entity.type
_entity.pdbx_description
1 polymer ?
#
loop_
_entity_poly.entity_id
_entity_poly.type
_entity_poly.pdbx_seq_one_letter_code
_entity_poly.pdbx_strand_id
1 'polypeptide(L)' 'MNVRDNEDFKPVDLINARTLSSVINSFFGTNQLSQFMDQTNPLAEVTHKRRVSALGPGGLSRERAGFE' A
#
# COMPACT_ATOMS: atom_id res chain seq x y z
N MET A 1 -39.58 -20.94 5.98
CA MET A 1 -39.22 -20.24 4.73
C MET A 1 -38.34 -19.08 5.16
N ASN A 2 -37.06 -19.10 4.77
CA ASN A 2 -36.10 -18.10 5.23
C ASN A 2 -36.47 -16.76 4.55
N VAL A 3 -36.59 -15.69 5.33
CA VAL A 3 -37.18 -14.39 4.89
C VAL A 3 -36.26 -13.62 3.93
N ARG A 4 -35.30 -14.30 3.28
CA ARG A 4 -34.25 -13.68 2.45
C ARG A 4 -34.23 -14.16 1.00
N ASP A 5 -35.17 -15.00 0.58
CA ASP A 5 -35.17 -15.58 -0.76
C ASP A 5 -35.77 -14.67 -1.86
N ASN A 6 -36.18 -13.43 -1.54
CA ASN A 6 -36.82 -12.48 -2.48
C ASN A 6 -36.28 -11.04 -2.39
N GLU A 7 -35.01 -10.85 -2.01
CA GLU A 7 -34.36 -9.55 -2.20
C GLU A 7 -33.44 -9.63 -3.43
N ASP A 8 -33.69 -8.77 -4.42
CA ASP A 8 -32.78 -8.54 -5.55
C ASP A 8 -31.46 -7.96 -5.02
N PHE A 9 -30.54 -8.83 -4.60
CA PHE A 9 -29.22 -8.44 -4.14
C PHE A 9 -28.49 -7.67 -5.25
N LYS A 10 -28.14 -6.41 -4.98
CA LYS A 10 -27.25 -5.66 -5.86
C LYS A 10 -25.81 -6.05 -5.52
N PRO A 11 -24.90 -6.18 -6.49
CA PRO A 11 -23.50 -6.53 -6.21
C PRO A 11 -22.80 -5.60 -5.20
N VAL A 12 -23.26 -4.35 -5.06
CA VAL A 12 -22.76 -3.38 -4.09
C VAL A 12 -23.03 -3.80 -2.63
N ASP A 13 -24.11 -4.53 -2.37
CA ASP A 13 -24.51 -4.96 -1.02
C ASP A 13 -23.62 -6.10 -0.50
N LEU A 14 -22.85 -6.74 -1.40
CA LEU A 14 -21.94 -7.84 -1.11
C LEU A 14 -20.51 -7.38 -0.81
N ILE A 15 -20.18 -6.10 -1.02
CA ILE A 15 -18.80 -5.58 -0.92
C ILE A 15 -18.65 -4.70 0.32
N ASN A 16 -17.64 -5.00 1.15
CA ASN A 16 -17.27 -4.14 2.28
C ASN A 16 -16.14 -3.17 1.91
N ALA A 17 -16.50 -1.94 1.56
CA ALA A 17 -15.54 -0.88 1.21
C ALA A 17 -14.61 -0.46 2.37
N ARG A 18 -15.01 -0.67 3.63
CA ARG A 18 -14.21 -0.28 4.80
C ARG A 18 -12.94 -1.11 4.90
N THR A 19 -13.02 -2.42 4.60
CA THR A 19 -11.86 -3.31 4.61
C THR A 19 -10.83 -2.88 3.57
N LEU A 20 -11.28 -2.58 2.35
CA LEU A 20 -10.41 -2.10 1.29
C LEU A 20 -9.74 -0.78 1.66
N SER A 21 -10.51 0.18 2.18
CA SER A 21 -9.99 1.49 2.60
C SER A 21 -8.95 1.36 3.72
N SER A 22 -9.17 0.44 4.67
CA SER A 22 -8.22 0.16 5.76
C SER A 22 -6.87 -0.34 5.23
N VAL A 23 -6.88 -1.27 4.28
CA VAL A 23 -5.65 -1.81 3.67
C VAL A 23 -4.89 -0.72 2.92
N ILE A 24 -5.60 0.12 2.15
CA ILE A 24 -4.99 1.23 1.41
C ILE A 24 -4.36 2.24 2.39
N ASN A 25 -5.08 2.61 3.45
CA ASN A 25 -4.57 3.54 4.46
C ASN A 25 -3.35 2.98 5.19
N SER A 26 -3.37 1.69 5.54
CA SER A 26 -2.20 1.06 6.15
C SER A 26 -1.00 1.03 5.21
N PHE A 27 -1.21 0.80 3.92
CA PHE A 27 -0.13 0.82 2.93
C PHE A 27 0.51 2.21 2.85
N PHE A 28 -0.26 3.28 2.63
CA PHE A 28 0.32 4.62 2.50
C PHE A 28 0.78 5.23 3.83
N GLY A 29 0.21 4.81 4.95
CA GLY A 29 0.53 5.36 6.26
C GLY A 29 1.80 4.80 6.90
N THR A 30 2.11 3.51 6.72
CA THR A 30 3.21 2.85 7.47
C THR A 30 4.14 1.97 6.64
N ASN A 31 3.88 1.79 5.34
CA ASN A 31 4.74 0.95 4.52
C ASN A 31 6.14 1.58 4.36
N GLN A 32 7.18 0.75 4.42
CA GLN A 32 8.59 1.17 4.28
C GLN A 32 8.89 1.86 2.94
N LEU A 33 8.11 1.58 1.89
CA LEU A 33 8.22 2.24 0.58
C LEU A 33 7.44 3.55 0.50
N SER A 34 6.49 3.80 1.42
CA SER A 34 5.77 5.07 1.54
C SER A 34 6.59 6.02 2.41
N GLN A 35 7.56 6.69 1.80
CA GLN A 35 8.52 7.56 2.50
C GLN A 35 8.06 9.01 2.51
N PHE A 36 8.45 9.74 3.56
CA PHE A 36 8.28 11.18 3.58
C PHE A 36 9.14 11.82 2.49
N MET A 37 8.54 12.69 1.68
CA MET A 37 9.21 13.24 0.51
C MET A 37 10.34 14.19 0.91
N ASP A 38 11.47 14.07 0.20
CA ASP A 38 12.57 15.03 0.35
C ASP A 38 12.32 16.24 -0.54
N GLN A 39 12.00 17.36 0.08
CA GLN A 39 11.65 18.62 -0.57
C GLN A 39 12.66 19.73 -0.26
N THR A 40 13.91 19.35 0.09
CA THR A 40 14.96 20.32 0.40
C THR A 40 15.26 21.26 -0.78
N ASN A 41 15.21 20.72 -2.00
CA ASN A 41 15.39 21.48 -3.25
C ASN A 41 14.86 20.65 -4.46
N PRO A 42 14.67 21.27 -5.64
CA PRO A 42 14.11 20.57 -6.81
C PRO A 42 14.92 19.35 -7.26
N LEU A 43 16.25 19.36 -7.10
CA LEU A 43 17.09 18.22 -7.47
C LEU A 43 16.88 17.03 -6.51
N ALA A 44 16.78 17.30 -5.20
CA ALA A 44 16.48 16.29 -4.20
C ALA A 44 15.11 15.65 -4.46
N GLU A 45 14.11 16.45 -4.83
CA GLU A 45 12.77 16.00 -5.19
C GLU A 45 12.79 15.02 -6.37
N VAL A 46 13.48 15.38 -7.46
CA VAL A 46 13.64 14.55 -8.66
C VAL A 46 14.42 13.28 -8.34
N THR A 47 15.47 13.38 -7.54
CA THR A 47 16.30 12.24 -7.14
C THR A 47 15.51 11.25 -6.28
N HIS A 48 14.69 11.74 -5.34
CA HIS A 48 13.83 10.88 -4.52
C HIS A 48 12.80 10.16 -5.38
N LYS A 49 12.07 10.89 -6.24
CA LYS A 49 11.06 10.31 -7.14
C LYS A 49 11.63 9.26 -8.11
N ARG A 50 12.92 9.34 -8.45
CA ARG A 50 13.60 8.40 -9.35
C ARG A 50 14.38 7.30 -8.62
N ARG A 51 14.35 7.25 -7.29
CA ARG A 51 15.09 6.25 -6.49
C ARG A 51 14.46 4.87 -6.60
N VAL A 52 15.29 3.85 -6.75
CA VAL A 52 14.91 2.43 -6.70
C VAL A 52 15.52 1.79 -5.45
N SER A 53 14.75 0.95 -4.76
CA SER A 53 15.16 0.27 -3.52
C SER A 53 15.04 -1.24 -3.67
N ALA A 54 16.11 -1.97 -3.35
CA ALA A 54 16.07 -3.43 -3.17
C ALA A 54 15.55 -3.84 -1.78
N LEU A 55 15.39 -2.87 -0.87
CA LEU A 55 14.87 -3.07 0.48
C LEU A 55 13.34 -2.93 0.50
N GLY A 56 12.70 -3.65 1.42
CA GLY A 56 11.26 -3.58 1.68
C GLY A 56 10.64 -4.97 1.83
N PRO A 57 9.31 -5.07 2.05
CA PRO A 57 8.60 -6.35 2.09
C PRO A 57 8.81 -7.13 0.78
N GLY A 58 9.32 -8.35 0.87
CA GLY A 58 9.65 -9.19 -0.30
C GLY A 58 11.00 -8.88 -0.95
N GLY A 59 11.76 -7.89 -0.46
CA GLY A 59 13.12 -7.59 -0.89
C GLY A 59 14.18 -8.04 0.11
N LEU A 60 15.36 -7.42 0.04
CA LEU A 60 16.46 -7.65 0.97
C LEU A 60 16.20 -6.97 2.32
N SER A 61 16.61 -7.63 3.42
CA SER A 61 16.76 -6.95 4.70
C SER A 61 18.16 -6.33 4.78
N ARG A 62 18.31 -5.21 5.51
CA ARG A 62 19.61 -4.55 5.69
C ARG A 62 20.67 -5.47 6.27
N GLU A 63 20.26 -6.39 7.14
CA GLU A 63 21.13 -7.38 7.79
C GLU A 63 21.59 -8.51 6.86
N ARG A 64 20.81 -8.80 5.79
CA ARG A 64 21.10 -9.87 4.84
C ARG A 64 21.63 -9.37 3.49
N ALA A 65 21.67 -8.05 3.29
CA ALA A 65 22.27 -7.46 2.11
C ALA A 65 23.80 -7.58 2.21
N GLY A 66 24.37 -8.61 1.58
CA GLY A 66 25.81 -8.85 1.48
C GLY A 66 26.33 -8.68 0.05
N PHE A 67 27.65 -8.79 -0.09
CA PHE A 67 28.28 -8.97 -1.40
C PHE A 67 28.17 -10.45 -1.79
N GLU A 68 27.65 -10.74 -2.99
CA GLU A 68 27.93 -12.01 -3.68
C GLU A 68 29.37 -12.01 -4.21
#